data_AF-A0A0W1RP60-F1
#
_entry.id   AF-A0A0W1RP60-F1
#
_cell.length_a   1.000
_cell.length_b   1.000
_cell.length_c   1.000
_cell.angle_alpha   90.00
_cell.angle_beta   90.00
_cell.angle_gamma   90.00
#
_symmetry.space_group_name_H-M   'P 1'
#
loop_
_entity.id
_entity.type
_entity.pdbx_description
1 polymer ?
#
loop_
_entity_poly.entity_id
_entity_poly.type
_entity_poly.pdbx_seq_one_letter_code
_entity_poly.pdbx_strand_id
1 'polypeptide(L)'
;MTSVPADEERRWWKEAVVYQIYPRSFNDSDGDGVGDIRGIIEKVAYLDDLGVDCIWLNPVYESPNADNGYDISDYCAIMDEFGTMADWEELRDALHDHGIRLIMDLVVNHTSDEHAWFVDSRSAKDADKRDYYWWREGRDPDETDLDPDEYETPTGVNEVPPNNWESFFGGPAWTYDDRTGEWYLHLFDRKQPDLNWQNDAVRDDVFEMMEWWLDRGIDGFRMDVINLISKPDGLPDADPEHDVKTIDRAVNGPRIHEYLGEMRDRVLDEDLLTVGEMIGDEMPLETARRYTSQEPDGDGLSMIFHFEHMLLDQGDEVWDVVDWELPDLKAVFDRWQEGLADEGWNSLYLNNHDQPRMVSRFGNVAEETSASSRASPDDDDEYRRESAKLLATLLHTLRGTPYVYQGEELGMTNYPFDSLDEVRDVATLNP
;
A
#
# COMPACT_ATOMS: atom_id res chain seq x y z
N MET A 1 23.81 20.72 18.77
CA MET A 1 23.92 21.37 17.44
C MET A 1 24.31 20.29 16.46
N THR A 2 23.32 19.54 15.99
CA THR A 2 23.46 18.69 14.81
C THR A 2 23.63 19.64 13.64
N SER A 3 24.85 19.74 13.12
CA SER A 3 25.07 20.39 11.83
C SER A 3 24.37 19.54 10.78
N VAL A 4 23.52 20.17 9.96
CA VAL A 4 23.11 19.58 8.68
C VAL A 4 24.41 19.15 7.97
N PRO A 5 24.59 17.87 7.61
CA PRO A 5 25.77 17.45 6.87
C PRO A 5 25.91 18.33 5.63
N ALA A 6 27.08 18.96 5.47
CA ALA A 6 27.30 19.97 4.43
C ALA A 6 27.29 19.40 2.99
N ASP A 7 27.12 18.08 2.85
CA ASP A 7 27.25 17.32 1.60
C ASP A 7 25.98 16.51 1.25
N GLU A 8 24.82 16.82 1.84
CA GLU A 8 23.55 16.17 1.44
C GLU A 8 23.01 16.79 0.14
N GLU A 9 22.85 15.98 -0.91
CA GLU A 9 22.22 16.42 -2.16
C GLU A 9 20.75 16.77 -1.92
N ARG A 10 20.40 18.01 -2.25
CA ARG A 10 19.03 18.52 -2.14
C ARG A 10 18.21 18.04 -3.34
N ARG A 11 17.09 17.38 -3.06
CA ARG A 11 16.06 17.00 -4.03
C ARG A 11 14.72 17.57 -3.56
N TRP A 12 13.83 17.92 -4.47
CA TRP A 12 12.54 18.53 -4.10
C TRP A 12 11.74 17.61 -3.17
N TRP A 13 11.74 16.30 -3.45
CA TRP A 13 10.99 15.31 -2.70
C TRP A 13 11.55 15.03 -1.31
N LYS A 14 12.83 15.37 -1.06
CA LYS A 14 13.44 15.34 0.30
C LYS A 14 12.92 16.49 1.18
N GLU A 15 12.49 17.59 0.56
CA GLU A 15 12.10 18.81 1.26
C GLU A 15 10.58 19.04 1.25
N ALA A 16 9.85 18.17 0.54
CA ALA A 16 8.40 18.24 0.38
C ALA A 16 7.65 17.78 1.64
N VAL A 17 6.47 18.36 1.87
CA VAL A 17 5.40 17.77 2.68
C VAL A 17 4.40 17.11 1.73
N VAL A 18 4.23 15.79 1.85
CA VAL A 18 3.27 15.03 1.06
C VAL A 18 1.95 14.96 1.81
N TYR A 19 0.83 15.22 1.12
CA TYR A 19 -0.52 15.03 1.66
C TYR A 19 -1.22 13.91 0.91
N GLN A 20 -1.64 12.87 1.63
CA GLN A 20 -2.34 11.73 1.06
C GLN A 20 -3.85 12.02 1.01
N ILE A 21 -4.43 11.85 -0.18
CA ILE A 21 -5.85 11.94 -0.43
C ILE A 21 -6.40 10.55 -0.73
N TYR A 22 -7.42 10.15 0.01
CA TYR A 22 -8.29 9.02 -0.27
C TYR A 22 -9.56 9.53 -0.96
N PRO A 23 -9.64 9.50 -2.32
CA PRO A 23 -10.61 10.25 -3.11
C PRO A 23 -12.05 10.05 -2.63
N ARG A 24 -12.42 8.79 -2.40
CA ARG A 24 -13.76 8.34 -1.98
C ARG A 24 -14.29 9.04 -0.74
N SER A 25 -13.41 9.55 0.14
CA SER A 25 -13.78 10.18 1.42
C SER A 25 -13.23 11.60 1.59
N PHE A 26 -12.77 12.27 0.53
CA PHE A 26 -12.19 13.61 0.66
C PHE A 26 -13.22 14.73 0.53
N ASN A 27 -13.87 14.85 -0.64
CA ASN A 27 -14.88 15.87 -0.90
C ASN A 27 -15.79 15.42 -2.06
N ASP A 28 -17.09 15.36 -1.82
CA ASP A 28 -18.14 15.06 -2.81
C ASP A 28 -18.65 16.37 -3.42
N SER A 29 -18.61 16.49 -4.75
CA SER A 29 -19.00 17.69 -5.49
C SER A 29 -20.36 17.58 -6.20
N ASP A 30 -20.94 16.39 -6.32
CA ASP A 30 -22.17 16.15 -7.10
C ASP A 30 -23.35 15.62 -6.26
N GLY A 31 -23.09 15.25 -5.00
CA GLY A 31 -24.07 14.88 -3.99
C GLY A 31 -24.46 13.40 -4.01
N ASP A 32 -23.69 12.52 -4.64
CA ASP A 32 -23.94 11.07 -4.64
C ASP A 32 -23.48 10.36 -3.34
N GLY A 33 -22.73 11.06 -2.48
CA GLY A 33 -22.21 10.57 -1.21
C GLY A 33 -20.80 9.98 -1.27
N VAL A 34 -20.13 10.06 -2.43
CA VAL A 34 -18.76 9.60 -2.66
C VAL A 34 -17.89 10.80 -3.07
N GLY A 35 -16.68 10.90 -2.51
CA GLY A 35 -15.76 11.95 -2.92
C GLY A 35 -15.22 11.71 -4.34
N ASP A 36 -14.99 12.79 -5.08
CA ASP A 36 -14.68 12.74 -6.51
C ASP A 36 -13.55 13.73 -6.89
N ILE A 37 -13.01 13.62 -8.12
CA ILE A 37 -11.88 14.45 -8.59
C ILE A 37 -12.24 15.94 -8.63
N ARG A 38 -13.48 16.29 -8.98
CA ARG A 38 -13.94 17.69 -8.98
C ARG A 38 -13.97 18.23 -7.56
N GLY A 39 -14.37 17.42 -6.60
CA GLY A 39 -14.29 17.73 -5.18
C GLY A 39 -12.86 17.97 -4.70
N ILE A 40 -11.86 17.23 -5.21
CA ILE A 40 -10.45 17.50 -4.91
C ILE A 40 -10.02 18.85 -5.50
N ILE A 41 -10.39 19.15 -6.75
CA ILE A 41 -10.10 20.44 -7.42
C ILE A 41 -10.61 21.62 -6.59
N GLU A 42 -11.82 21.52 -6.02
CA GLU A 42 -12.38 22.57 -5.15
C GLU A 42 -11.55 22.87 -3.89
N LYS A 43 -10.69 21.93 -3.47
CA LYS A 43 -9.84 22.05 -2.28
C LYS A 43 -8.38 22.33 -2.58
N VAL A 44 -7.97 22.49 -3.84
CA VAL A 44 -6.56 22.81 -4.19
C VAL A 44 -6.08 24.07 -3.45
N ALA A 45 -6.91 25.12 -3.38
CA ALA A 45 -6.56 26.33 -2.64
C ALA A 45 -6.45 26.12 -1.11
N TYR A 46 -7.16 25.13 -0.54
CA TYR A 46 -7.01 24.74 0.86
C TYR A 46 -5.69 24.01 1.09
N LEU A 47 -5.31 23.10 0.20
CA LEU A 47 -4.06 22.34 0.26
C LEU A 47 -2.84 23.27 0.11
N ASP A 48 -2.93 24.26 -0.77
CA ASP A 48 -1.92 25.32 -0.93
C ASP A 48 -1.79 26.19 0.35
N ASP A 49 -2.91 26.65 0.94
CA ASP A 49 -2.89 27.42 2.21
C ASP A 49 -2.33 26.60 3.39
N LEU A 50 -2.55 25.29 3.40
CA LEU A 50 -1.97 24.37 4.38
C LEU A 50 -0.44 24.24 4.24
N GLY A 51 0.09 24.49 3.04
CA GLY A 51 1.52 24.39 2.72
C GLY A 51 1.94 23.02 2.22
N VAL A 52 1.05 22.32 1.51
CA VAL A 52 1.34 21.02 0.88
C VAL A 52 2.21 21.22 -0.36
N ASP A 53 3.28 20.43 -0.50
CA ASP A 53 4.16 20.47 -1.69
C ASP A 53 3.82 19.37 -2.71
N CYS A 54 3.19 18.28 -2.26
CA CYS A 54 2.87 17.13 -3.10
C CYS A 54 1.60 16.41 -2.61
N ILE A 55 0.76 15.97 -3.55
CA ILE A 55 -0.36 15.07 -3.32
C ILE A 55 0.03 13.65 -3.69
N TRP A 56 -0.14 12.72 -2.76
CA TRP A 56 -0.31 11.30 -3.07
C TRP A 56 -1.79 11.02 -3.22
N LEU A 57 -2.21 10.65 -4.42
CA LEU A 57 -3.58 10.25 -4.71
C LEU A 57 -3.69 8.73 -4.66
N ASN A 58 -4.47 8.19 -3.71
CA ASN A 58 -4.86 6.78 -3.72
C ASN A 58 -5.58 6.44 -5.06
N PRO A 59 -5.69 5.15 -5.44
CA PRO A 59 -6.18 4.73 -6.76
C PRO A 59 -7.47 5.44 -7.21
N VAL A 60 -7.41 6.05 -8.40
CA VAL A 60 -8.57 6.63 -9.10
C VAL A 60 -8.89 5.93 -10.42
N TYR A 61 -8.23 4.80 -10.67
CA TYR A 61 -8.37 4.02 -11.90
C TYR A 61 -9.72 3.32 -11.98
N GLU A 62 -10.13 2.88 -13.16
CA GLU A 62 -11.33 2.04 -13.29
C GLU A 62 -11.15 0.75 -12.47
N SER A 63 -12.11 0.48 -11.59
CA SER A 63 -12.07 -0.64 -10.65
C SER A 63 -13.49 -1.05 -10.24
N PRO A 64 -13.75 -2.36 -9.99
CA PRO A 64 -15.00 -2.85 -9.40
C PRO A 64 -15.20 -2.52 -7.91
N ASN A 65 -14.21 -1.91 -7.25
CA ASN A 65 -14.23 -1.55 -5.82
C ASN A 65 -14.41 -2.74 -4.87
N ALA A 66 -13.82 -3.90 -5.18
CA ALA A 66 -13.69 -4.99 -4.20
C ALA A 66 -12.78 -4.58 -3.03
N ASP A 67 -11.76 -3.78 -3.32
CA ASP A 67 -10.81 -3.21 -2.37
C ASP A 67 -10.67 -1.70 -2.61
N ASN A 68 -11.82 -1.04 -2.82
CA ASN A 68 -11.97 0.41 -2.99
C ASN A 68 -10.94 1.08 -3.93
N GLY A 69 -10.62 0.44 -5.06
CA GLY A 69 -9.74 0.99 -6.10
C GLY A 69 -8.41 0.26 -6.25
N TYR A 70 -7.99 -0.55 -5.28
CA TYR A 70 -6.78 -1.36 -5.38
C TYR A 70 -6.96 -2.58 -6.30
N ASP A 71 -8.19 -3.01 -6.56
CA ASP A 71 -8.54 -3.98 -7.60
C ASP A 71 -8.78 -3.30 -8.96
N ILE A 72 -7.71 -2.96 -9.69
CA ILE A 72 -7.78 -2.15 -10.94
C ILE A 72 -8.18 -3.00 -12.17
N SER A 73 -9.25 -2.61 -12.87
CA SER A 73 -9.70 -3.25 -14.13
C SER A 73 -9.23 -2.56 -15.41
N ASP A 74 -8.88 -1.26 -15.36
CA ASP A 74 -8.17 -0.56 -16.44
C ASP A 74 -7.28 0.56 -15.87
N TYR A 75 -5.96 0.39 -15.97
CA TYR A 75 -4.97 1.36 -15.49
C TYR A 75 -4.99 2.71 -16.20
N CYS A 76 -5.57 2.79 -17.39
CA CYS A 76 -5.56 3.98 -18.25
C CYS A 76 -6.93 4.67 -18.33
N ALA A 77 -7.89 4.22 -17.51
CA ALA A 77 -9.20 4.83 -17.34
C ALA A 77 -9.36 5.35 -15.92
N ILE A 78 -10.20 6.38 -15.75
CA ILE A 78 -10.61 6.88 -14.43
C ILE A 78 -11.91 6.17 -14.04
N MET A 79 -12.05 5.82 -12.76
CA MET A 79 -13.28 5.26 -12.21
C MET A 79 -14.47 6.19 -12.44
N ASP A 80 -15.58 5.62 -12.94
CA ASP A 80 -16.80 6.38 -13.24
C ASP A 80 -17.32 7.19 -12.02
N GLU A 81 -17.21 6.65 -10.80
CA GLU A 81 -17.59 7.33 -9.54
C GLU A 81 -16.71 8.56 -9.24
N PHE A 82 -15.48 8.64 -9.76
CA PHE A 82 -14.56 9.75 -9.50
C PHE A 82 -14.54 10.82 -10.59
N GLY A 83 -15.03 10.49 -11.80
CA GLY A 83 -15.14 11.42 -12.92
C GLY A 83 -14.50 10.88 -14.20
N THR A 84 -13.85 11.75 -14.96
CA THR A 84 -13.27 11.44 -16.27
C THR A 84 -11.78 11.74 -16.34
N MET A 85 -11.11 11.21 -17.37
CA MET A 85 -9.71 11.58 -17.67
C MET A 85 -9.51 13.09 -17.81
N ALA A 86 -10.51 13.81 -18.35
CA ALA A 86 -10.43 15.26 -18.47
C ALA A 86 -10.50 15.97 -17.12
N ASP A 87 -11.26 15.41 -16.16
CA ASP A 87 -11.29 15.94 -14.79
C ASP A 87 -9.95 15.69 -14.09
N TRP A 88 -9.34 14.52 -14.31
CA TRP A 88 -8.00 14.21 -13.79
C TRP A 88 -6.92 15.13 -14.37
N GLU A 89 -6.94 15.39 -15.69
CA GLU A 89 -6.03 16.34 -16.34
C GLU A 89 -6.19 17.76 -15.76
N GLU A 90 -7.43 18.18 -15.48
CA GLU A 90 -7.71 19.46 -14.83
C GLU A 90 -7.21 19.50 -13.38
N LEU A 91 -7.31 18.40 -12.63
CA LEU A 91 -6.74 18.28 -11.29
C LEU A 91 -5.22 18.44 -11.32
N ARG A 92 -4.53 17.70 -12.19
CA ARG A 92 -3.08 17.83 -12.37
C ARG A 92 -2.70 19.28 -12.66
N ASP A 93 -3.36 19.91 -13.63
CA ASP A 93 -3.07 21.29 -14.02
C ASP A 93 -3.32 22.27 -12.87
N ALA A 94 -4.42 22.11 -12.13
CA ALA A 94 -4.74 22.93 -10.98
C ALA A 94 -3.70 22.78 -9.86
N LEU A 95 -3.25 21.56 -9.55
CA LEU A 95 -2.19 21.33 -8.56
C LEU A 95 -0.87 21.98 -9.02
N HIS A 96 -0.46 21.75 -10.26
CA HIS A 96 0.77 22.30 -10.83
C HIS A 96 0.77 23.83 -10.89
N ASP A 97 -0.37 24.46 -11.18
CA ASP A 97 -0.53 25.93 -11.15
C ASP A 97 -0.33 26.53 -9.75
N HIS A 98 -0.58 25.74 -8.70
CA HIS A 98 -0.28 26.07 -7.31
C HIS A 98 1.11 25.60 -6.86
N GLY A 99 1.90 24.99 -7.75
CA GLY A 99 3.23 24.46 -7.42
C GLY A 99 3.20 23.16 -6.62
N ILE A 100 2.04 22.50 -6.53
CA ILE A 100 1.84 21.24 -5.83
C ILE A 100 2.06 20.09 -6.82
N ARG A 101 2.93 19.16 -6.46
CA ARG A 101 3.24 17.95 -7.25
C ARG A 101 2.15 16.89 -7.11
N LEU A 102 2.00 15.99 -8.08
CA LEU A 102 1.04 14.89 -8.04
C LEU A 102 1.76 13.56 -8.24
N ILE A 103 1.74 12.68 -7.24
CA ILE A 103 2.12 11.28 -7.40
C ILE A 103 0.88 10.39 -7.37
N MET A 104 0.91 9.34 -8.19
CA MET A 104 -0.17 8.37 -8.32
C MET A 104 0.17 7.08 -7.57
N ASP A 105 -0.84 6.36 -7.11
CA ASP A 105 -0.66 5.02 -6.53
C ASP A 105 -0.40 3.98 -7.63
N LEU A 106 0.73 3.30 -7.60
CA LEU A 106 1.13 2.27 -8.55
C LEU A 106 0.85 0.90 -7.95
N VAL A 107 -0.32 0.35 -8.26
CA VAL A 107 -0.76 -0.97 -7.79
C VAL A 107 -0.47 -2.01 -8.87
N VAL A 108 0.68 -2.67 -8.78
CA VAL A 108 1.16 -3.56 -9.87
C VAL A 108 1.61 -4.93 -9.37
N ASN A 109 1.35 -5.25 -8.10
CA ASN A 109 1.46 -6.63 -7.63
C ASN A 109 0.33 -7.51 -8.18
N HIS A 110 -0.86 -6.95 -8.34
CA HIS A 110 -2.07 -7.61 -8.82
C HIS A 110 -2.88 -6.67 -9.74
N THR A 111 -3.90 -7.20 -10.41
CA THR A 111 -4.96 -6.41 -11.06
C THR A 111 -6.31 -6.88 -10.52
N SER A 112 -7.42 -6.26 -10.92
CA SER A 112 -8.74 -6.87 -10.82
C SER A 112 -8.85 -8.17 -11.62
N ASP A 113 -9.70 -9.11 -11.19
CA ASP A 113 -10.14 -10.26 -11.99
C ASP A 113 -11.06 -9.88 -13.17
N GLU A 114 -11.48 -8.61 -13.23
CA GLU A 114 -12.20 -8.01 -14.35
C GLU A 114 -11.24 -7.31 -15.34
N HIS A 115 -9.94 -7.21 -15.03
CA HIS A 115 -8.94 -6.65 -15.93
C HIS A 115 -8.85 -7.45 -17.23
N ALA A 116 -8.71 -6.77 -18.37
CA ALA A 116 -8.67 -7.43 -19.69
C ALA A 116 -7.57 -8.50 -19.80
N TRP A 117 -6.48 -8.33 -19.04
CA TRP A 117 -5.41 -9.33 -18.95
C TRP A 117 -5.87 -10.61 -18.25
N PHE A 118 -6.54 -10.51 -17.09
CA PHE A 118 -7.02 -11.68 -16.38
C PHE A 118 -8.16 -12.36 -17.12
N VAL A 119 -9.07 -11.59 -17.73
CA VAL A 119 -10.17 -12.11 -18.56
C VAL A 119 -9.64 -12.96 -19.72
N ASP A 120 -8.56 -12.54 -20.37
CA ASP A 120 -7.88 -13.36 -21.39
C ASP A 120 -7.16 -14.57 -20.76
N SER A 121 -6.38 -14.35 -19.70
CA SER A 121 -5.60 -15.38 -18.99
C SER A 121 -6.46 -16.56 -18.49
N ARG A 122 -7.65 -16.28 -17.96
CA ARG A 122 -8.61 -17.27 -17.49
C ARG A 122 -9.41 -17.94 -18.61
N SER A 123 -9.25 -17.48 -19.86
CA SER A 123 -10.11 -17.93 -20.95
C SER A 123 -9.82 -19.36 -21.42
N ALA A 124 -8.55 -19.77 -21.37
CA ALA A 124 -8.06 -21.11 -21.69
C ALA A 124 -6.62 -21.28 -21.15
N LYS A 125 -6.18 -22.54 -21.00
CA LYS A 125 -4.79 -22.85 -20.59
C LYS A 125 -3.73 -22.46 -21.64
N ASP A 126 -4.14 -22.18 -22.87
CA ASP A 126 -3.29 -21.75 -23.99
C ASP A 126 -3.62 -20.32 -24.48
N ALA A 127 -4.29 -19.52 -23.64
CA ALA A 127 -4.57 -18.11 -23.92
C ALA A 127 -3.28 -17.27 -24.01
N ASP A 128 -3.33 -16.17 -24.77
CA ASP A 128 -2.16 -15.34 -25.05
C ASP A 128 -1.56 -14.74 -23.76
N LYS A 129 -2.40 -14.36 -22.80
CA LYS A 129 -1.99 -13.84 -21.49
C LYS A 129 -2.07 -14.88 -20.37
N ARG A 130 -2.03 -16.18 -20.67
CA ARG A 130 -2.09 -17.23 -19.64
C ARG A 130 -1.05 -17.00 -18.54
N ASP A 131 0.20 -16.78 -18.93
CA ASP A 131 1.32 -16.61 -18.00
C ASP A 131 1.47 -15.16 -17.49
N TYR A 132 0.47 -14.29 -17.67
CA TYR A 132 0.43 -12.99 -16.98
C TYR A 132 0.12 -13.12 -15.49
N TYR A 133 -0.45 -14.26 -15.08
CA TYR A 133 -0.85 -14.55 -13.71
C TYR A 133 -0.32 -15.91 -13.29
N TRP A 134 -0.36 -16.18 -11.98
CA TRP A 134 0.10 -17.43 -11.42
C TRP A 134 -1.01 -18.49 -11.44
N TRP A 135 -0.91 -19.44 -12.38
CA TRP A 135 -1.82 -20.58 -12.48
C TRP A 135 -1.13 -21.89 -12.11
N ARG A 136 -1.77 -22.74 -11.30
CA ARG A 136 -1.20 -24.02 -10.87
C ARG A 136 -2.28 -25.09 -10.71
N GLU A 137 -1.92 -26.34 -10.99
CA GLU A 137 -2.73 -27.50 -10.61
C GLU A 137 -2.72 -27.65 -9.08
N GLY A 138 -3.84 -28.10 -8.52
CA GLY A 138 -3.93 -28.45 -7.10
C GLY A 138 -3.13 -29.71 -6.75
N ARG A 139 -3.05 -30.00 -5.45
CA ARG A 139 -2.39 -31.21 -4.91
C ARG A 139 -3.42 -32.21 -4.40
N ASP A 140 -3.05 -33.49 -4.38
CA ASP A 140 -3.85 -34.53 -3.75
C ASP A 140 -3.93 -34.26 -2.24
N PRO A 141 -5.13 -34.12 -1.64
CA PRO A 141 -5.26 -33.85 -0.20
C PRO A 141 -4.58 -34.93 0.65
N ASP A 142 -4.55 -36.19 0.19
CA ASP A 142 -3.90 -37.31 0.89
C ASP A 142 -2.36 -37.19 0.93
N GLU A 143 -1.78 -36.29 0.13
CA GLU A 143 -0.33 -36.03 0.05
C GLU A 143 0.10 -34.71 0.73
N THR A 144 -0.82 -34.04 1.42
CA THR A 144 -0.58 -32.75 2.09
C THR A 144 -1.12 -32.75 3.52
N ASP A 145 -0.71 -31.75 4.30
CA ASP A 145 -1.31 -31.48 5.62
C ASP A 145 -2.49 -30.49 5.54
N LEU A 146 -2.98 -30.17 4.33
CA LEU A 146 -4.08 -29.23 4.12
C LEU A 146 -5.43 -29.94 4.23
N ASP A 147 -6.37 -29.33 4.95
CA ASP A 147 -7.72 -29.85 5.07
C ASP A 147 -8.55 -29.45 3.84
N PRO A 148 -9.00 -30.39 2.98
CA PRO A 148 -9.81 -30.05 1.82
C PRO A 148 -11.15 -29.37 2.18
N ASP A 149 -11.63 -29.50 3.41
CA ASP A 149 -12.85 -28.81 3.87
C ASP A 149 -12.64 -27.29 4.06
N GLU A 150 -11.40 -26.80 4.07
CA GLU A 150 -11.05 -25.37 4.17
C GLU A 150 -11.05 -24.65 2.81
N TYR A 151 -11.18 -25.39 1.70
CA TYR A 151 -11.05 -24.82 0.35
C TYR A 151 -12.29 -25.03 -0.51
N GLU A 152 -12.73 -23.96 -1.19
CA GLU A 152 -13.87 -24.02 -2.09
C GLU A 152 -13.49 -24.67 -3.43
N THR A 153 -14.00 -25.89 -3.68
CA THR A 153 -13.88 -26.58 -4.97
C THR A 153 -15.24 -27.13 -5.46
N PRO A 154 -15.44 -27.31 -6.78
CA PRO A 154 -16.65 -27.91 -7.30
C PRO A 154 -16.88 -29.35 -6.84
N THR A 155 -18.14 -29.77 -6.79
CA THR A 155 -18.48 -31.15 -6.43
C THR A 155 -17.79 -32.17 -7.35
N GLY A 156 -16.98 -33.04 -6.76
CA GLY A 156 -16.26 -34.10 -7.46
C GLY A 156 -14.81 -33.75 -7.81
N VAL A 157 -14.38 -32.51 -7.50
CA VAL A 157 -12.98 -32.13 -7.41
C VAL A 157 -12.50 -32.49 -5.99
N ASN A 158 -11.37 -33.18 -5.90
CA ASN A 158 -10.75 -33.59 -4.63
C ASN A 158 -9.28 -33.22 -4.68
N GLU A 159 -9.03 -31.92 -4.57
CA GLU A 159 -7.70 -31.33 -4.54
C GLU A 159 -7.69 -30.15 -3.56
N VAL A 160 -6.52 -29.89 -3.01
CA VAL A 160 -6.21 -28.69 -2.23
C VAL A 160 -5.33 -27.75 -3.07
N PRO A 161 -5.15 -26.49 -2.66
CA PRO A 161 -4.29 -25.57 -3.38
C PRO A 161 -2.83 -26.05 -3.56
N PRO A 162 -2.08 -25.39 -4.45
CA PRO A 162 -0.68 -25.72 -4.74
C PRO A 162 0.25 -25.62 -3.52
N ASN A 163 -0.08 -24.77 -2.55
CA ASN A 163 0.64 -24.59 -1.30
C ASN A 163 -0.30 -24.10 -0.18
N ASN A 164 0.25 -23.95 1.03
CA ASN A 164 -0.47 -23.51 2.24
C ASN A 164 -0.51 -21.98 2.44
N TRP A 165 -0.36 -21.17 1.39
CA TRP A 165 -0.33 -19.71 1.53
C TRP A 165 -1.70 -19.13 1.87
N GLU A 166 -1.68 -18.05 2.64
CA GLU A 166 -2.87 -17.35 3.15
C GLU A 166 -2.94 -15.93 2.58
N SER A 167 -4.14 -15.45 2.32
CA SER A 167 -4.36 -14.07 1.91
C SER A 167 -4.07 -13.12 3.07
N PHE A 168 -3.58 -11.93 2.76
CA PHE A 168 -3.48 -10.81 3.72
C PHE A 168 -4.87 -10.35 4.21
N PHE A 169 -5.95 -10.73 3.52
CA PHE A 169 -7.35 -10.48 3.90
C PHE A 169 -8.05 -11.76 4.37
N GLY A 170 -7.31 -12.68 5.00
CA GLY A 170 -7.88 -13.90 5.58
C GLY A 170 -8.16 -15.02 4.57
N GLY A 171 -8.04 -16.26 5.04
CA GLY A 171 -8.29 -17.46 4.24
C GLY A 171 -7.22 -17.78 3.19
N PRO A 172 -7.51 -18.70 2.24
CA PRO A 172 -6.53 -19.17 1.25
C PRO A 172 -6.08 -18.08 0.26
N ALA A 173 -4.80 -18.05 -0.10
CA ALA A 173 -4.27 -17.19 -1.17
C ALA A 173 -4.54 -17.74 -2.60
N TRP A 174 -5.41 -18.73 -2.73
CA TRP A 174 -5.68 -19.43 -3.98
C TRP A 174 -7.17 -19.65 -4.18
N THR A 175 -7.64 -19.34 -5.38
CA THR A 175 -9.02 -19.60 -5.80
C THR A 175 -9.03 -20.56 -6.99
N TYR A 176 -9.89 -21.57 -6.93
CA TYR A 176 -10.09 -22.54 -8.02
C TYR A 176 -10.92 -21.92 -9.15
N ASP A 177 -10.46 -22.05 -10.39
CA ASP A 177 -11.22 -21.66 -11.59
C ASP A 177 -11.80 -22.88 -12.29
N ASP A 178 -13.12 -23.08 -12.16
CA ASP A 178 -13.87 -24.19 -12.77
C ASP A 178 -13.66 -24.33 -14.28
N ARG A 179 -13.35 -23.23 -14.97
CA ARG A 179 -13.23 -23.19 -16.42
C ARG A 179 -11.95 -23.84 -16.88
N THR A 180 -10.84 -23.59 -16.19
CA THR A 180 -9.53 -24.15 -16.54
C THR A 180 -9.14 -25.34 -15.68
N GLY A 181 -9.79 -25.55 -14.53
CA GLY A 181 -9.47 -26.61 -13.59
C GLY A 181 -8.09 -26.42 -12.96
N GLU A 182 -7.74 -25.18 -12.66
CA GLU A 182 -6.49 -24.77 -12.00
C GLU A 182 -6.81 -23.68 -10.96
N TRP A 183 -5.88 -23.50 -10.03
CA TRP A 183 -5.91 -22.43 -9.04
C TRP A 183 -5.16 -21.22 -9.56
N TYR A 184 -5.66 -20.02 -9.28
CA TYR A 184 -4.91 -18.79 -9.46
C TYR A 184 -4.54 -18.16 -8.11
N LEU A 185 -3.35 -17.56 -8.05
CA LEU A 185 -2.86 -16.88 -6.85
C LEU A 185 -3.52 -15.51 -6.69
N HIS A 186 -3.89 -15.18 -5.46
CA HIS A 186 -4.27 -13.84 -5.01
C HIS A 186 -3.78 -13.66 -3.57
N LEU A 187 -2.82 -12.76 -3.35
CA LEU A 187 -2.33 -12.49 -1.99
C LEU A 187 -3.28 -11.60 -1.19
N PHE A 188 -4.28 -11.00 -1.85
CA PHE A 188 -5.31 -10.14 -1.26
C PHE A 188 -6.70 -10.74 -1.52
N ASP A 189 -7.72 -9.94 -1.83
CA ASP A 189 -9.04 -10.46 -2.18
C ASP A 189 -8.94 -11.40 -3.40
N ARG A 190 -9.84 -12.38 -3.50
CA ARG A 190 -9.91 -13.28 -4.67
C ARG A 190 -10.10 -12.57 -6.00
N LYS A 191 -10.57 -11.32 -5.98
CA LYS A 191 -10.69 -10.42 -7.13
C LYS A 191 -9.40 -9.65 -7.44
N GLN A 192 -8.32 -9.90 -6.71
CA GLN A 192 -7.00 -9.30 -6.93
C GLN A 192 -5.96 -10.37 -7.35
N PRO A 193 -6.11 -11.04 -8.50
CA PRO A 193 -5.14 -12.02 -8.97
C PRO A 193 -3.75 -11.41 -9.19
N ASP A 194 -2.73 -12.06 -8.64
CA ASP A 194 -1.34 -11.60 -8.68
C ASP A 194 -0.74 -11.68 -10.08
N LEU A 195 -0.08 -10.60 -10.48
CA LEU A 195 0.70 -10.54 -11.70
C LEU A 195 1.98 -11.39 -11.57
N ASN A 196 2.33 -12.05 -12.66
CA ASN A 196 3.53 -12.85 -12.78
C ASN A 196 4.69 -12.03 -13.34
N TRP A 197 5.43 -11.36 -12.46
CA TRP A 197 6.61 -10.57 -12.81
C TRP A 197 7.79 -11.38 -13.37
N GLN A 198 7.75 -12.72 -13.31
CA GLN A 198 8.74 -13.54 -14.03
C GLN A 198 8.56 -13.44 -15.55
N ASN A 199 7.37 -13.05 -16.02
CA ASN A 199 7.07 -12.86 -17.43
C ASN A 199 7.52 -11.47 -17.88
N ASP A 200 8.47 -11.41 -18.81
CA ASP A 200 8.98 -10.16 -19.36
C ASP A 200 7.88 -9.31 -20.01
N ALA A 201 6.86 -9.93 -20.62
CA ALA A 201 5.74 -9.20 -21.23
C ALA A 201 4.86 -8.48 -20.19
N VAL A 202 4.71 -9.05 -18.99
CA VAL A 202 4.03 -8.37 -17.88
C VAL A 202 4.80 -7.12 -17.49
N ARG A 203 6.13 -7.24 -17.33
CA ARG A 203 6.98 -6.09 -16.95
C ARG A 203 6.97 -5.03 -18.05
N ASP A 204 7.06 -5.44 -19.32
CA ASP A 204 6.96 -4.54 -20.47
C ASP A 204 5.66 -3.74 -20.47
N ASP A 205 4.50 -4.40 -20.33
CA ASP A 205 3.19 -3.74 -20.31
C ASP A 205 3.01 -2.83 -19.08
N VAL A 206 3.52 -3.23 -17.91
CA VAL A 206 3.50 -2.40 -16.69
C VAL A 206 4.36 -1.14 -16.89
N PHE A 207 5.55 -1.27 -17.47
CA PHE A 207 6.42 -0.12 -17.73
C PHE A 207 5.82 0.83 -18.78
N GLU A 208 5.18 0.31 -19.84
CA GLU A 208 4.45 1.13 -20.81
C GLU A 208 3.31 1.91 -20.12
N MET A 209 2.59 1.28 -19.19
CA MET A 209 1.55 1.94 -18.40
C MET A 209 2.13 3.04 -17.49
N MET A 210 3.26 2.79 -16.83
CA MET A 210 3.93 3.80 -16.01
C MET A 210 4.38 5.00 -16.85
N GLU A 211 5.02 4.76 -18.00
CA GLU A 211 5.42 5.78 -18.96
C GLU A 211 4.21 6.60 -19.43
N TRP A 212 3.06 5.96 -19.66
CA TRP A 212 1.82 6.63 -20.09
C TRP A 212 1.32 7.66 -19.07
N TRP A 213 1.43 7.38 -17.77
CA TRP A 213 1.09 8.33 -16.71
C TRP A 213 2.15 9.42 -16.54
N LEU A 214 3.44 9.08 -16.65
CA LEU A 214 4.54 10.04 -16.62
C LEU A 214 4.47 11.03 -17.81
N ASP A 215 4.14 10.56 -19.01
CA ASP A 215 3.91 11.39 -20.20
C ASP A 215 2.74 12.37 -20.03
N ARG A 216 1.84 12.08 -19.08
CA ARG A 216 0.74 12.96 -18.66
C ARG A 216 1.14 13.93 -17.56
N GLY A 217 2.38 13.90 -17.08
CA GLY A 217 2.92 14.90 -16.16
C GLY A 217 2.63 14.64 -14.70
N ILE A 218 2.52 13.38 -14.27
CA ILE A 218 2.68 13.08 -12.83
C ILE A 218 4.16 13.22 -12.43
N ASP A 219 4.39 13.37 -11.14
CA ASP A 219 5.71 13.68 -10.56
C ASP A 219 6.33 12.48 -9.82
N GLY A 220 5.73 11.29 -9.96
CA GLY A 220 6.21 10.06 -9.35
C GLY A 220 5.09 9.10 -8.93
N PHE A 221 5.46 8.12 -8.11
CA PHE A 221 4.58 7.01 -7.70
C PHE A 221 4.74 6.64 -6.22
N ARG A 222 3.64 6.40 -5.52
CA ARG A 222 3.63 5.51 -4.35
C ARG A 222 3.40 4.10 -4.86
N MET A 223 4.26 3.14 -4.55
CA MET A 223 4.21 1.79 -5.11
C MET A 223 3.64 0.82 -4.08
N ASP A 224 2.43 0.35 -4.34
CA ASP A 224 1.67 -0.55 -3.46
C ASP A 224 2.36 -1.91 -3.34
N VAL A 225 2.55 -2.34 -2.08
CA VAL A 225 3.16 -3.63 -1.68
C VAL A 225 4.28 -4.11 -2.60
N ILE A 226 5.14 -3.18 -3.02
CA ILE A 226 6.05 -3.40 -4.15
C ILE A 226 7.05 -4.52 -3.85
N ASN A 227 7.34 -4.78 -2.57
CA ASN A 227 8.20 -5.88 -2.16
C ASN A 227 7.60 -7.28 -2.35
N LEU A 228 6.34 -7.40 -2.79
CA LEU A 228 5.68 -8.68 -3.08
C LEU A 228 5.78 -9.11 -4.54
N ILE A 229 6.23 -8.26 -5.46
CA ILE A 229 6.18 -8.58 -6.90
C ILE A 229 7.07 -9.78 -7.28
N SER A 230 8.04 -10.14 -6.45
CA SER A 230 8.92 -11.28 -6.68
C SER A 230 8.50 -12.51 -5.89
N LYS A 231 7.88 -13.49 -6.56
CA LYS A 231 7.55 -14.79 -5.93
C LYS A 231 8.69 -15.80 -6.11
N PRO A 232 8.95 -16.67 -5.11
CA PRO A 232 9.94 -17.72 -5.21
C PRO A 232 9.56 -18.81 -6.23
N ASP A 233 10.57 -19.36 -6.90
CA ASP A 233 10.38 -20.46 -7.85
C ASP A 233 9.69 -21.65 -7.20
N GLY A 234 8.68 -22.18 -7.87
CA GLY A 234 7.91 -23.34 -7.41
C GLY A 234 6.87 -23.05 -6.32
N LEU A 235 6.82 -21.83 -5.76
CA LEU A 235 5.84 -21.41 -4.75
C LEU A 235 5.75 -22.40 -3.57
N PRO A 236 6.86 -22.67 -2.86
CA PRO A 236 6.89 -23.69 -1.81
C PRO A 236 5.95 -23.36 -0.65
N ASP A 237 5.54 -24.39 0.10
CA ASP A 237 4.82 -24.19 1.36
C ASP A 237 5.60 -23.25 2.31
N ALA A 238 4.86 -22.37 2.95
CA ALA A 238 5.27 -21.55 4.06
C ALA A 238 5.53 -22.37 5.32
N ASP A 239 6.33 -21.83 6.23
CA ASP A 239 6.44 -22.41 7.57
C ASP A 239 5.09 -22.29 8.30
N PRO A 240 4.51 -23.39 8.81
CA PRO A 240 3.25 -23.33 9.55
C PRO A 240 3.33 -22.58 10.88
N GLU A 241 4.53 -22.22 11.37
CA GLU A 241 4.71 -21.44 12.61
C GLU A 241 4.62 -19.91 12.40
N HIS A 242 4.46 -19.42 11.18
CA HIS A 242 4.23 -17.99 10.92
C HIS A 242 2.73 -17.63 10.98
N ASP A 243 2.39 -16.48 11.56
CA ASP A 243 1.02 -16.00 11.75
C ASP A 243 0.30 -15.77 10.42
N VAL A 244 0.94 -15.05 9.49
CA VAL A 244 0.51 -14.99 8.08
C VAL A 244 1.53 -15.77 7.25
N LYS A 245 1.16 -16.98 6.85
CA LYS A 245 2.05 -17.93 6.15
C LYS A 245 2.72 -17.33 4.91
N THR A 246 2.05 -16.41 4.23
CA THR A 246 2.58 -15.77 3.01
C THR A 246 3.80 -14.88 3.26
N ILE A 247 3.93 -14.26 4.44
CA ILE A 247 4.98 -13.27 4.73
C ILE A 247 6.39 -13.84 4.52
N ASP A 248 6.69 -15.02 5.08
CA ASP A 248 8.02 -15.66 4.96
C ASP A 248 8.41 -16.01 3.51
N ARG A 249 7.42 -16.14 2.61
CA ARG A 249 7.65 -16.61 1.25
C ARG A 249 7.62 -15.52 0.20
N ALA A 250 6.70 -14.56 0.32
CA ALA A 250 6.44 -13.58 -0.73
C ALA A 250 7.15 -12.23 -0.51
N VAL A 251 7.45 -11.86 0.73
CA VAL A 251 8.07 -10.57 1.07
C VAL A 251 9.54 -10.54 0.68
N ASN A 252 9.95 -9.49 -0.04
CA ASN A 252 11.33 -9.26 -0.49
C ASN A 252 11.91 -10.46 -1.26
N GLY A 253 11.10 -11.06 -2.15
CA GLY A 253 11.47 -12.28 -2.85
C GLY A 253 12.72 -12.19 -3.74
N PRO A 254 13.19 -13.32 -4.29
CA PRO A 254 14.57 -13.50 -4.73
C PRO A 254 15.02 -12.60 -5.88
N ARG A 255 14.09 -12.07 -6.67
CA ARG A 255 14.35 -11.19 -7.82
C ARG A 255 13.83 -9.76 -7.61
N ILE A 256 13.44 -9.38 -6.39
CA ILE A 256 12.84 -8.06 -6.13
C ILE A 256 13.74 -6.91 -6.60
N HIS A 257 15.01 -6.94 -6.20
CA HIS A 257 16.00 -5.93 -6.59
C HIS A 257 16.35 -5.97 -8.08
N GLU A 258 16.21 -7.13 -8.74
CA GLU A 258 16.36 -7.23 -10.19
C GLU A 258 15.23 -6.50 -10.90
N TYR A 259 13.99 -6.72 -10.47
CA TYR A 259 12.81 -6.08 -11.06
C TYR A 259 12.77 -4.57 -10.81
N LEU A 260 13.15 -4.12 -9.61
CA LEU A 260 13.24 -2.69 -9.31
C LEU A 260 14.41 -2.03 -10.03
N GLY A 261 15.56 -2.70 -10.14
CA GLY A 261 16.67 -2.22 -10.96
C GLY A 261 16.28 -2.09 -12.44
N GLU A 262 15.52 -3.04 -12.98
CA GLU A 262 14.97 -2.94 -14.34
C GLU A 262 13.98 -1.77 -14.47
N MET A 263 13.06 -1.62 -13.51
CA MET A 263 12.09 -0.52 -13.47
C MET A 263 12.80 0.84 -13.43
N ARG A 264 13.83 0.97 -12.59
CA ARG A 264 14.68 2.16 -12.52
C ARG A 264 15.32 2.46 -13.86
N ASP A 265 15.99 1.49 -14.46
CA ASP A 265 16.77 1.69 -15.68
C ASP A 265 15.89 2.04 -16.90
N ARG A 266 14.62 1.62 -16.89
CA ARG A 266 13.68 1.80 -18.00
C ARG A 266 12.76 3.00 -17.84
N VAL A 267 12.27 3.25 -16.63
CA VAL A 267 11.14 4.16 -16.40
C VAL A 267 11.45 5.26 -15.38
N LEU A 268 12.11 4.92 -14.27
CA LEU A 268 12.29 5.89 -13.18
C LEU A 268 13.42 6.89 -13.51
N ASP A 269 13.28 8.10 -12.96
CA ASP A 269 14.27 9.17 -13.03
C ASP A 269 14.49 9.75 -11.62
N GLU A 270 15.67 10.29 -11.35
CA GLU A 270 16.04 10.83 -10.02
C GLU A 270 15.18 12.04 -9.60
N ASP A 271 14.54 12.72 -10.55
CA ASP A 271 13.63 13.83 -10.29
C ASP A 271 12.20 13.38 -9.96
N LEU A 272 11.87 12.08 -10.07
CA LEU A 272 10.59 11.54 -9.62
C LEU A 272 10.61 11.22 -8.13
N LEU A 273 9.49 11.42 -7.45
CA LEU A 273 9.27 10.87 -6.10
C LEU A 273 8.73 9.44 -6.22
N THR A 274 9.54 8.46 -5.85
CA THR A 274 9.12 7.07 -5.71
C THR A 274 9.19 6.63 -4.25
N VAL A 275 8.05 6.18 -3.72
CA VAL A 275 7.98 5.61 -2.37
C VAL A 275 7.40 4.21 -2.44
N GLY A 276 8.22 3.21 -2.12
CA GLY A 276 7.77 1.81 -2.08
C GLY A 276 7.12 1.48 -0.74
N GLU A 277 5.91 0.95 -0.75
CA GLU A 277 5.33 0.34 0.42
C GLU A 277 5.92 -1.06 0.63
N MET A 278 6.51 -1.27 1.80
CA MET A 278 7.23 -2.51 2.11
C MET A 278 6.56 -3.21 3.29
N ILE A 279 5.64 -4.11 3.00
CA ILE A 279 4.95 -4.88 4.05
C ILE A 279 5.87 -5.95 4.66
N GLY A 280 5.52 -6.41 5.85
CA GLY A 280 6.28 -7.40 6.62
C GLY A 280 6.84 -6.82 7.91
N ASP A 281 7.55 -7.69 8.64
CA ASP A 281 8.09 -7.41 9.96
C ASP A 281 9.34 -6.49 9.92
N GLU A 282 10.28 -6.70 10.85
CA GLU A 282 11.51 -5.93 10.92
C GLU A 282 12.35 -6.08 9.63
N MET A 283 12.59 -4.97 8.93
CA MET A 283 13.40 -4.95 7.72
C MET A 283 14.87 -4.69 8.07
N PRO A 284 15.82 -5.52 7.60
CA PRO A 284 17.24 -5.20 7.75
C PRO A 284 17.60 -3.85 7.10
N LEU A 285 18.30 -2.99 7.83
CA LEU A 285 18.67 -1.65 7.33
C LEU A 285 19.53 -1.69 6.06
N GLU A 286 20.32 -2.75 5.84
CA GLU A 286 21.07 -2.94 4.59
C GLU A 286 20.12 -3.13 3.38
N THR A 287 19.03 -3.86 3.58
CA THR A 287 17.98 -4.03 2.57
C THR A 287 17.27 -2.70 2.29
N ALA A 288 16.91 -1.94 3.34
CA ALA A 288 16.32 -0.60 3.18
C ALA A 288 17.23 0.38 2.43
N ARG A 289 18.54 0.36 2.72
CA ARG A 289 19.53 1.15 1.98
C ARG A 289 19.59 0.75 0.52
N ARG A 290 19.59 -0.56 0.22
CA ARG A 290 19.59 -1.04 -1.16
C ARG A 290 18.36 -0.55 -1.95
N TYR A 291 17.17 -0.63 -1.35
CA TYR A 291 15.94 -0.10 -1.96
C TYR A 291 16.06 1.38 -2.32
N THR A 292 16.64 2.17 -1.40
CA THR A 292 16.70 3.63 -1.52
C THR A 292 17.96 4.16 -2.18
N SER A 293 18.91 3.28 -2.52
CA SER A 293 20.20 3.67 -3.07
C SER A 293 20.04 4.07 -4.55
N GLN A 294 20.56 5.25 -4.87
CA GLN A 294 20.59 5.81 -6.23
C GLN A 294 21.84 5.36 -7.01
N GLU A 295 22.74 4.59 -6.37
CA GLU A 295 23.92 4.03 -7.01
C GLU A 295 23.53 2.93 -8.02
N PRO A 296 24.41 2.60 -9.01
CA PRO A 296 24.07 1.65 -10.07
C PRO A 296 23.62 0.26 -9.61
N ASP A 297 24.04 -0.19 -8.43
CA ASP A 297 23.67 -1.47 -7.80
C ASP A 297 22.52 -1.39 -6.78
N GLY A 298 21.99 -0.19 -6.53
CA GLY A 298 20.75 0.05 -5.79
C GLY A 298 19.49 -0.12 -6.64
N ASP A 299 18.32 0.07 -6.03
CA ASP A 299 17.04 -0.06 -6.72
C ASP A 299 16.45 1.29 -7.18
N GLY A 300 17.00 2.41 -6.73
CA GLY A 300 16.63 3.75 -7.19
C GLY A 300 15.34 4.32 -6.61
N LEU A 301 14.70 3.70 -5.61
CA LEU A 301 13.55 4.31 -4.95
C LEU A 301 13.97 5.56 -4.16
N SER A 302 13.13 6.61 -4.13
CA SER A 302 13.43 7.81 -3.34
C SER A 302 13.38 7.51 -1.84
N MET A 303 12.40 6.70 -1.41
CA MET A 303 12.21 6.26 -0.03
C MET A 303 11.34 5.00 0.04
N ILE A 304 11.12 4.48 1.24
CA ILE A 304 10.21 3.36 1.50
C ILE A 304 9.29 3.68 2.67
N PHE A 305 8.08 3.12 2.68
CA PHE A 305 7.28 2.95 3.89
C PHE A 305 7.61 1.61 4.53
N HIS A 306 8.04 1.64 5.79
CA HIS A 306 8.17 0.46 6.63
C HIS A 306 7.06 0.46 7.69
N PHE A 307 6.71 -0.73 8.19
CA PHE A 307 5.59 -0.90 9.13
C PHE A 307 6.02 -1.17 10.58
N GLU A 308 7.32 -1.27 10.89
CA GLU A 308 7.79 -1.61 12.25
C GLU A 308 7.14 -0.79 13.39
N HIS A 309 6.89 0.51 13.18
CA HIS A 309 6.22 1.36 14.18
C HIS A 309 4.68 1.23 14.18
N MET A 310 4.12 0.75 13.07
CA MET A 310 2.72 0.37 12.89
C MET A 310 2.43 -1.06 13.38
N LEU A 311 3.43 -1.84 13.78
CA LEU A 311 3.25 -3.20 14.31
C LEU A 311 3.47 -3.27 15.84
N LEU A 312 3.75 -2.15 16.50
CA LEU A 312 4.11 -2.11 17.93
C LEU A 312 3.01 -2.62 18.86
N ASP A 313 1.76 -2.44 18.48
CA ASP A 313 0.56 -2.83 19.25
C ASP A 313 -0.20 -3.99 18.61
N GLN A 314 0.42 -4.71 17.67
CA GLN A 314 -0.13 -5.94 17.09
C GLN A 314 0.35 -7.16 17.89
N GLY A 315 -0.58 -8.05 18.22
CA GLY A 315 -0.34 -9.34 18.88
C GLY A 315 0.00 -10.46 17.89
N ASP A 316 -0.27 -11.70 18.30
CA ASP A 316 -0.01 -12.89 17.48
C ASP A 316 -0.93 -12.91 16.24
N GLU A 317 -2.21 -12.58 16.40
CA GLU A 317 -3.15 -12.42 15.28
C GLU A 317 -3.22 -10.96 14.80
N VAL A 318 -3.56 -10.74 13.53
CA VAL A 318 -3.62 -9.38 12.93
C VAL A 318 -4.58 -8.42 13.67
N TRP A 319 -5.63 -8.96 14.29
CA TRP A 319 -6.62 -8.19 15.04
C TRP A 319 -6.38 -8.19 16.57
N ASP A 320 -5.35 -8.89 17.04
CA ASP A 320 -4.99 -8.89 18.45
C ASP A 320 -4.24 -7.60 18.78
N VAL A 321 -4.69 -6.90 19.82
CA VAL A 321 -4.09 -5.64 20.27
C VAL A 321 -3.29 -5.86 21.55
N VAL A 322 -2.03 -5.43 21.56
CA VAL A 322 -1.13 -5.50 22.73
C VAL A 322 -0.65 -4.12 23.17
N ASP A 323 -0.27 -4.01 24.44
CA ASP A 323 0.31 -2.78 24.96
C ASP A 323 1.77 -2.61 24.49
N TRP A 324 2.13 -1.38 24.12
CA TRP A 324 3.50 -0.97 23.75
C TRP A 324 3.98 0.19 24.63
N GLU A 325 5.26 0.38 24.90
CA GLU A 325 5.78 1.51 25.68
C GLU A 325 6.43 2.59 24.80
N LEU A 326 6.39 3.86 25.23
CA LEU A 326 7.05 4.96 24.49
C LEU A 326 8.53 4.69 24.11
N PRO A 327 9.35 4.02 24.94
CA PRO A 327 10.69 3.60 24.54
C PRO A 327 10.72 2.70 23.29
N ASP A 328 9.70 1.88 23.04
CA ASP A 328 9.65 0.98 21.88
C ASP A 328 9.49 1.78 20.59
N LEU A 329 8.54 2.73 20.56
CA LEU A 329 8.38 3.66 19.43
C LEU A 329 9.64 4.47 19.17
N LYS A 330 10.30 4.95 20.24
CA LYS A 330 11.57 5.67 20.12
C LYS A 330 12.68 4.80 19.55
N ALA A 331 12.76 3.54 19.97
CA ALA A 331 13.77 2.62 19.46
C ALA A 331 13.61 2.39 17.96
N VAL A 332 12.37 2.28 17.45
CA VAL A 332 12.11 2.19 16.01
C VAL A 332 12.57 3.49 15.31
N PHE A 333 12.11 4.66 15.75
CA PHE A 333 12.53 5.92 15.11
C PHE A 333 14.04 6.14 15.15
N ASP A 334 14.71 5.89 16.29
CA ASP A 334 16.16 6.03 16.42
C ASP A 334 16.89 5.08 15.45
N ARG A 335 16.44 3.82 15.35
CA ARG A 335 16.99 2.81 14.42
C ARG A 335 16.92 3.28 12.97
N TRP A 336 15.79 3.81 12.52
CA TRP A 336 15.59 4.25 11.14
C TRP A 336 16.26 5.61 10.85
N GLN A 337 16.27 6.52 11.81
CA GLN A 337 16.96 7.80 11.68
C GLN A 337 18.48 7.62 11.59
N GLU A 338 19.08 6.76 12.41
CA GLU A 338 20.50 6.42 12.34
C GLU A 338 20.81 5.51 11.15
N GLY A 339 19.91 4.56 10.87
CA GLY A 339 20.06 3.54 9.83
C GLY A 339 20.16 4.12 8.43
N LEU A 340 19.39 5.17 8.11
CA LEU A 340 19.41 5.84 6.81
C LEU A 340 20.10 7.22 6.85
N ALA A 341 20.88 7.52 7.90
CA ALA A 341 21.51 8.84 8.07
C ALA A 341 22.53 9.18 6.97
N ASP A 342 23.37 8.20 6.61
CA ASP A 342 24.47 8.38 5.65
C ASP A 342 24.09 7.98 4.21
N GLU A 343 23.12 7.07 4.05
CA GLU A 343 22.66 6.55 2.76
C GLU A 343 21.16 6.24 2.87
N GLY A 344 20.39 6.68 1.86
CA GLY A 344 18.94 6.57 1.83
C GLY A 344 18.20 7.78 2.39
N TRP A 345 16.86 7.69 2.38
CA TRP A 345 15.98 8.75 2.86
C TRP A 345 14.71 8.16 3.50
N ASN A 346 14.34 8.67 4.67
CA ASN A 346 13.15 8.19 5.39
C ASN A 346 11.87 8.84 4.87
N SER A 347 10.79 8.07 4.82
CA SER A 347 9.42 8.57 4.87
C SER A 347 8.98 8.68 6.34
N LEU A 348 8.15 9.68 6.68
CA LEU A 348 7.71 9.91 8.06
C LEU A 348 6.19 10.00 8.09
N TYR A 349 5.53 9.02 8.73
CA TYR A 349 4.07 8.97 8.87
C TYR A 349 3.70 8.32 10.21
N LEU A 350 2.45 8.47 10.64
CA LEU A 350 1.87 7.74 11.78
C LEU A 350 0.48 7.17 11.49
N ASN A 351 -0.06 7.44 10.31
CA ASN A 351 -1.29 6.88 9.78
C ASN A 351 -1.35 7.15 8.27
N ASN A 352 -2.22 6.41 7.61
CA ASN A 352 -2.57 6.52 6.19
C ASN A 352 -4.00 5.93 6.05
N HIS A 353 -4.40 5.54 4.85
CA HIS A 353 -5.71 4.91 4.61
C HIS A 353 -5.89 3.50 5.20
N ASP A 354 -4.82 2.77 5.52
CA ASP A 354 -4.85 1.42 6.10
C ASP A 354 -4.66 1.43 7.61
N GLN A 355 -4.39 2.59 8.19
CA GLN A 355 -4.01 2.73 9.59
C GLN A 355 -5.04 3.54 10.36
N PRO A 356 -5.28 3.19 11.64
CA PRO A 356 -6.10 4.02 12.52
C PRO A 356 -5.51 5.43 12.68
N ARG A 357 -6.34 6.39 13.10
CA ARG A 357 -5.92 7.79 13.26
C ARG A 357 -4.80 7.93 14.29
N MET A 358 -3.73 8.64 13.91
CA MET A 358 -2.52 8.75 14.73
C MET A 358 -2.78 9.30 16.14
N VAL A 359 -3.72 10.25 16.30
CA VAL A 359 -4.02 10.84 17.61
C VAL A 359 -4.78 9.89 18.53
N SER A 360 -5.61 9.01 17.97
CA SER A 360 -6.31 7.96 18.74
C SER A 360 -5.37 6.85 19.20
N ARG A 361 -4.32 6.57 18.43
CA ARG A 361 -3.37 5.47 18.67
C ARG A 361 -2.14 5.88 19.49
N PHE A 362 -1.50 6.99 19.12
CA PHE A 362 -0.25 7.46 19.74
C PHE A 362 -0.44 8.70 20.63
N GLY A 363 -1.64 9.30 20.61
CA GLY A 363 -1.99 10.48 21.38
C GLY A 363 -2.88 10.19 22.59
N ASN A 364 -3.73 11.16 22.93
CA ASN A 364 -4.74 11.01 23.96
C ASN A 364 -6.07 11.56 23.43
N VAL A 365 -7.10 10.71 23.45
CA VAL A 365 -8.48 11.01 23.05
C VAL A 365 -9.42 10.32 24.04
N ALA A 366 -10.70 10.73 24.07
CA ALA A 366 -11.70 10.08 24.92
C ALA A 366 -11.87 8.58 24.59
N GLU A 367 -12.08 7.76 25.63
CA GLU A 367 -12.09 6.29 25.61
C GLU A 367 -13.01 5.70 24.51
N GLU A 368 -14.17 6.30 24.24
CA GLU A 368 -15.11 5.83 23.21
C GLU A 368 -14.49 5.79 21.80
N THR A 369 -13.45 6.58 21.53
CA THR A 369 -12.84 6.74 20.20
C THR A 369 -11.44 6.12 20.08
N SER A 370 -11.07 5.21 21.00
CA SER A 370 -9.77 4.53 20.90
C SER A 370 -9.87 3.06 21.33
N ALA A 371 -9.72 2.17 20.36
CA ALA A 371 -9.70 0.73 20.57
C ALA A 371 -8.42 0.23 21.27
N SER A 372 -7.32 1.00 21.22
CA SER A 372 -6.05 0.74 21.92
C SER A 372 -5.76 1.73 23.05
N SER A 373 -6.80 2.43 23.54
CA SER A 373 -6.59 3.59 24.40
C SER A 373 -5.92 3.23 25.72
N ARG A 374 -4.76 3.82 25.92
CA ARG A 374 -4.22 4.13 27.26
C ARG A 374 -5.02 5.21 27.99
N ALA A 375 -6.12 5.69 27.41
CA ALA A 375 -6.95 6.70 28.04
C ALA A 375 -7.56 6.08 29.30
N SER A 376 -7.36 6.75 30.43
CA SER A 376 -8.08 6.38 31.64
C SER A 376 -9.58 6.57 31.40
N PRO A 377 -10.48 5.80 32.04
CA PRO A 377 -11.91 6.13 32.07
C PRO A 377 -12.22 7.53 32.67
N ASP A 378 -11.20 8.20 33.23
CA ASP A 378 -11.24 9.60 33.67
C ASP A 378 -10.66 10.61 32.65
N ASP A 379 -10.15 10.17 31.49
CA ASP A 379 -9.57 11.05 30.46
C ASP A 379 -10.68 11.66 29.59
N ASP A 380 -10.91 12.96 29.79
CA ASP A 380 -11.72 13.78 28.89
C ASP A 380 -10.98 13.99 27.54
N ASP A 381 -11.69 14.44 26.49
CA ASP A 381 -11.13 14.94 25.20
C ASP A 381 -10.23 16.20 25.38
N GLU A 382 -9.70 16.41 26.60
CA GLU A 382 -8.91 17.56 27.02
C GLU A 382 -7.60 17.68 26.23
N TYR A 383 -6.94 16.55 25.90
CA TYR A 383 -5.59 16.56 25.33
C TYR A 383 -5.50 16.25 23.84
N ARG A 384 -6.61 16.00 23.13
CA ARG A 384 -6.57 15.67 21.69
C ARG A 384 -5.75 16.69 20.90
N ARG A 385 -5.96 17.98 21.17
CA ARG A 385 -5.29 19.07 20.46
C ARG A 385 -3.79 19.12 20.79
N GLU A 386 -3.44 18.96 22.05
CA GLU A 386 -2.08 18.98 22.56
C GLU A 386 -1.29 17.78 22.04
N SER A 387 -1.86 16.58 22.08
CA SER A 387 -1.24 15.36 21.57
C SER A 387 -1.11 15.37 20.05
N ALA A 388 -2.14 15.81 19.31
CA ALA A 388 -2.05 15.93 17.85
C ALA A 388 -0.89 16.86 17.43
N LYS A 389 -0.75 18.01 18.11
CA LYS A 389 0.38 18.93 17.86
C LYS A 389 1.73 18.36 18.26
N LEU A 390 1.79 17.55 19.32
CA LEU A 390 3.01 16.88 19.73
C LEU A 390 3.46 15.87 18.65
N LEU A 391 2.54 15.06 18.13
CA LEU A 391 2.81 14.10 17.07
C LEU A 391 3.21 14.80 15.75
N ALA A 392 2.51 15.86 15.37
CA ALA A 392 2.91 16.69 14.23
C ALA A 392 4.32 17.31 14.44
N THR A 393 4.62 17.79 15.65
CA THR A 393 5.97 18.30 15.96
C THR A 393 7.03 17.21 15.82
N LEU A 394 6.75 15.97 16.23
CA LEU A 394 7.65 14.84 16.06
C LEU A 394 7.94 14.61 14.56
N LEU A 395 6.91 14.36 13.74
CA LEU A 395 7.09 14.01 12.34
C LEU A 395 7.75 15.14 11.52
N HIS A 396 7.32 16.39 11.72
CA HIS A 396 7.85 17.52 10.95
C HIS A 396 9.23 18.02 11.42
N THR A 397 9.86 17.38 12.40
CA THR A 397 11.21 17.76 12.87
C THR A 397 12.25 16.64 12.83
N LEU A 398 11.89 15.46 12.33
CA LEU A 398 12.82 14.37 12.03
C LEU A 398 13.43 14.53 10.62
N ARG A 399 14.51 13.81 10.33
CA ARG A 399 15.11 13.79 8.98
C ARG A 399 14.34 12.79 8.11
N GLY A 400 13.63 13.31 7.11
CA GLY A 400 12.84 12.54 6.16
C GLY A 400 11.74 13.39 5.55
N THR A 401 10.94 12.79 4.68
CA THR A 401 9.79 13.42 4.03
C THR A 401 8.53 13.12 4.84
N PRO A 402 7.87 14.11 5.46
CA PRO A 402 6.62 13.92 6.17
C PRO A 402 5.45 13.68 5.21
N TYR A 403 4.63 12.68 5.55
CA TYR A 403 3.36 12.36 4.92
C TYR A 403 2.23 12.66 5.90
N VAL A 404 1.27 13.48 5.47
CA VAL A 404 0.09 13.89 6.23
C VAL A 404 -1.13 13.22 5.61
N TYR A 405 -1.87 12.44 6.38
CA TYR A 405 -3.10 11.80 5.87
C TYR A 405 -4.32 12.70 6.05
N GLN A 406 -5.22 12.75 5.07
CA GLN A 406 -6.38 13.65 5.10
C GLN A 406 -7.16 13.63 6.43
N GLY A 407 -7.26 14.78 7.11
CA GLY A 407 -7.90 14.94 8.40
C GLY A 407 -6.97 14.87 9.60
N GLU A 408 -5.71 14.46 9.42
CA GLU A 408 -4.66 14.52 10.44
C GLU A 408 -4.40 15.96 10.90
N GLU A 409 -4.37 16.92 9.96
CA GLU A 409 -4.22 18.35 10.21
C GLU A 409 -5.37 18.95 11.03
N LEU A 410 -6.52 18.26 11.05
CA LEU A 410 -7.69 18.60 11.84
C LEU A 410 -7.73 17.88 13.20
N GLY A 411 -6.82 16.92 13.42
CA GLY A 411 -6.83 16.03 14.57
C GLY A 411 -8.03 15.08 14.58
N MET A 412 -8.42 14.56 13.42
CA MET A 412 -9.47 13.53 13.33
C MET A 412 -9.11 12.28 14.14
N THR A 413 -10.12 11.67 14.76
CA THR A 413 -10.00 10.49 15.65
C THR A 413 -10.59 9.25 14.99
N ASN A 414 -10.32 8.06 15.56
CA ASN A 414 -11.05 6.85 15.15
C ASN A 414 -12.55 7.05 15.37
N TYR A 415 -13.33 6.29 14.59
CA TYR A 415 -14.78 6.26 14.70
C TYR A 415 -15.21 5.14 15.65
N PRO A 416 -16.17 5.38 16.57
CA PRO A 416 -16.68 4.36 17.50
C PRO A 416 -17.71 3.46 16.82
N PHE A 417 -17.26 2.48 16.03
CA PHE A 417 -18.17 1.53 15.38
C PHE A 417 -18.93 0.69 16.42
N ASP A 418 -20.26 0.65 16.31
CA ASP A 418 -21.12 -0.11 17.23
C ASP A 418 -21.25 -1.59 16.83
N SER A 419 -21.03 -1.91 15.54
CA SER A 419 -21.08 -3.27 15.00
C SER A 419 -20.28 -3.43 13.71
N LEU A 420 -19.96 -4.67 13.35
CA LEU A 420 -19.31 -5.01 12.07
C LEU A 420 -20.15 -4.64 10.84
N ASP A 421 -21.48 -4.53 10.97
CA ASP A 421 -22.37 -4.13 9.86
C ASP A 421 -22.14 -2.67 9.41
N GLU A 422 -21.46 -1.85 10.22
CA GLU A 422 -21.09 -0.48 9.90
C GLU A 422 -19.78 -0.38 9.11
N VAL A 423 -18.97 -1.44 9.17
CA VAL A 423 -17.68 -1.51 8.48
C VAL A 423 -17.90 -1.88 7.01
N ARG A 424 -17.03 -1.36 6.15
CA ARG A 424 -17.09 -1.53 4.68
C ARG A 424 -15.84 -2.17 4.10
N ASP A 425 -14.76 -2.20 4.88
CA ASP A 425 -13.48 -2.74 4.50
C ASP A 425 -13.55 -4.28 4.34
N VAL A 426 -12.98 -4.77 3.25
CA VAL A 426 -12.97 -6.20 2.91
C VAL A 426 -12.10 -7.00 3.88
N ALA A 427 -10.95 -6.45 4.31
CA ALA A 427 -10.04 -7.12 5.22
C ALA A 427 -10.69 -7.34 6.60
N THR A 428 -11.43 -6.35 7.09
CA THR A 428 -12.17 -6.47 8.36
C THR A 428 -13.36 -7.44 8.26
N LEU A 429 -14.04 -7.51 7.11
CA LEU A 429 -15.24 -8.33 6.92
C LEU A 429 -14.92 -9.82 6.63
N ASN A 430 -13.72 -10.09 6.13
CA ASN A 430 -13.18 -11.42 5.89
C ASN A 430 -11.91 -11.62 6.76
N PRO A 431 -12.05 -11.78 8.09
CA PRO A 431 -10.91 -11.86 8.98
C PRO A 431 -10.04 -13.09 8.77
#